data_AF-A0A1F4ZAE8-F1
#
_entry.id   AF-A0A1F4ZAE8-F1
#
_cell.length_a   1.000
_cell.length_b   1.000
_cell.length_c   1.000
_cell.angle_alpha   90.00
_cell.angle_beta   90.00
_cell.angle_gamma   90.00
#
_symmetry.space_group_name_H-M   'P 1'
#
loop_
_entity.id
_entity.type
_entity.pdbx_description
1 polymer ?
#
loop_
_entity_poly.entity_id
_entity_poly.type
_entity_poly.pdbx_seq_one_letter_code
_entity_poly.pdbx_strand_id
1 'polypeptide(L)'
;MTSRDLVLNIAVNMGRLGRYSFGHQSSRVSQFLIDTQNYLDQLKDFHPRFRPTYDRFMKDFLYLKSTLPNSSDWSDTAFTWASILTHRAKLA
;
A
#
# COMPACT_ATOMS: atom_id res chain seq x y z
N MET A 1 -1.13 -12.70 -12.26
CA MET A 1 -0.53 -11.35 -12.17
C MET A 1 0.95 -11.51 -11.92
N THR A 2 1.79 -10.69 -12.55
CA THR A 2 3.22 -10.64 -12.21
C THR A 2 3.44 -9.91 -10.89
N SER A 3 4.61 -10.07 -10.27
CA SER A 3 4.99 -9.35 -9.04
C SER A 3 4.95 -7.83 -9.26
N ARG A 4 5.34 -7.36 -10.45
CA ARG A 4 5.18 -5.98 -10.88
C ARG A 4 3.72 -5.54 -10.87
N ASP A 5 2.80 -6.33 -11.44
CA ASP A 5 1.38 -5.98 -11.48
C ASP A 5 0.79 -5.91 -10.06
N LEU A 6 1.17 -6.86 -9.19
CA LEU A 6 0.75 -6.86 -7.79
C LEU A 6 1.21 -5.60 -7.07
N VAL A 7 2.48 -5.20 -7.23
CA VAL A 7 3.02 -3.98 -6.62
C VAL A 7 2.34 -2.71 -7.16
N LEU A 8 2.00 -2.67 -8.46
CA LEU A 8 1.24 -1.55 -9.02
C LEU A 8 -0.19 -1.49 -8.47
N ASN A 9 -0.86 -2.62 -8.30
CA ASN A 9 -2.20 -2.66 -7.70
C ASN A 9 -2.16 -2.22 -6.23
N ILE A 10 -1.15 -2.64 -5.47
CA ILE A 10 -0.89 -2.13 -4.12
C ILE A 10 -0.70 -0.61 -4.15
N ALA A 11 0.14 -0.09 -5.05
CA ALA A 11 0.38 1.35 -5.18
C ALA A 11 -0.90 2.15 -5.47
N VAL A 12 -1.77 1.65 -6.35
CA VAL A 12 -3.08 2.24 -6.64
C VAL A 12 -3.96 2.28 -5.38
N ASN A 13 -3.99 1.19 -4.62
CA ASN A 13 -4.76 1.14 -3.38
C ASN A 13 -4.21 2.10 -2.32
N MET A 14 -2.88 2.25 -2.21
CA MET A 14 -2.28 3.25 -1.33
C MET A 14 -2.72 4.68 -1.68
N GLY A 15 -2.81 5.03 -2.96
CA GLY A 15 -3.33 6.33 -3.39
C GLY A 15 -4.82 6.52 -3.04
N ARG A 16 -5.62 5.44 -3.13
CA ARG A 16 -7.03 5.46 -2.73
C ARG A 16 -7.18 5.59 -1.20
N LEU A 17 -6.35 4.91 -0.42
CA LEU A 17 -6.31 5.02 1.03
C LEU A 17 -6.03 6.47 1.44
N GLY A 18 -4.96 7.09 0.91
CA GLY A 18 -4.67 8.49 1.16
C GLY A 18 -5.84 9.41 0.83
N ARG A 19 -6.46 9.22 -0.35
CA ARG A 19 -7.63 10.00 -0.78
C ARG A 19 -8.85 9.88 0.15
N TYR A 20 -9.09 8.72 0.74
CA TYR A 20 -10.29 8.47 1.54
C TYR A 20 -10.10 8.60 3.05
N SER A 21 -8.86 8.77 3.52
CA SER A 21 -8.52 8.94 4.94
C SER A 21 -9.41 9.96 5.67
N PHE A 22 -9.44 11.21 5.19
CA PHE A 22 -10.21 12.29 5.81
C PHE A 22 -11.72 12.28 5.54
N GLY A 23 -12.24 11.26 4.86
CA GLY A 23 -13.67 11.17 4.55
C GLY A 23 -14.44 10.33 5.57
N HIS A 24 -15.76 10.51 5.61
CA HIS A 24 -16.70 9.57 6.25
C HIS A 24 -16.82 8.22 5.48
N GLN A 25 -15.83 7.88 4.65
CA GLN A 25 -15.84 6.74 3.73
C GLN A 25 -15.08 5.55 4.34
N SER A 26 -15.32 5.27 5.62
CA SER A 26 -14.64 4.21 6.38
C SER A 26 -14.76 2.83 5.72
N SER A 27 -15.91 2.54 5.10
CA SER A 27 -16.11 1.30 4.33
C SER A 27 -15.13 1.14 3.16
N ARG A 28 -14.82 2.24 2.45
CA ARG A 28 -13.83 2.24 1.36
C ARG A 28 -12.41 2.04 1.88
N VAL A 29 -12.07 2.69 3.00
CA VAL A 29 -10.76 2.48 3.62
C VAL A 29 -10.57 1.03 4.01
N SER A 30 -11.55 0.44 4.70
CA SER A 30 -11.53 -0.98 5.07
C SER A 30 -11.40 -1.90 3.85
N GLN A 31 -12.16 -1.63 2.78
CA GLN A 31 -12.07 -2.39 1.54
C GLN A 31 -10.65 -2.34 0.95
N PHE A 32 -10.07 -1.14 0.80
CA PHE A 32 -8.74 -1.03 0.18
C PHE A 32 -7.62 -1.58 1.07
N LEU A 33 -7.76 -1.58 2.40
CA LEU A 33 -6.84 -2.28 3.29
C LEU A 33 -6.89 -3.80 3.07
N ILE A 34 -8.10 -4.37 2.94
CA ILE A 34 -8.30 -5.80 2.65
C ILE A 34 -7.74 -6.16 1.28
N ASP A 35 -8.07 -5.39 0.24
CA ASP A 35 -7.57 -5.64 -1.12
C ASP A 35 -6.05 -5.55 -1.18
N THR A 36 -5.45 -4.59 -0.46
CA THR A 36 -3.99 -4.47 -0.35
C THR A 36 -3.36 -5.68 0.31
N GLN A 37 -3.96 -6.20 1.40
CA GLN A 37 -3.51 -7.44 2.04
C GLN A 37 -3.61 -8.63 1.07
N ASN A 38 -4.70 -8.74 0.32
CA ASN A 38 -4.89 -9.82 -0.65
C ASN A 38 -3.81 -9.81 -1.75
N TYR A 39 -3.37 -8.63 -2.21
CA TYR A 39 -2.26 -8.53 -3.15
C TYR A 39 -0.91 -8.86 -2.51
N LEU A 40 -0.71 -8.48 -1.25
CA LEU A 40 0.50 -8.84 -0.50
C LEU A 40 0.61 -10.36 -0.28
N ASP A 41 -0.49 -11.03 0.03
CA ASP A 41 -0.51 -12.48 0.23
C ASP A 41 -0.22 -13.26 -1.07
N GLN A 42 -0.52 -12.65 -2.23
CA GLN A 42 -0.17 -13.17 -3.55
C GLN A 42 1.27 -12.86 -3.97
N LEU A 43 1.90 -11.85 -3.36
CA LEU A 43 3.26 -11.40 -3.69
C LEU A 43 4.30 -12.33 -3.01
N LYS A 44 4.39 -13.56 -3.53
CA LYS A 44 5.25 -14.63 -2.97
C LYS A 44 6.71 -14.52 -3.40
N ASP A 45 6.94 -14.20 -4.67
CA ASP A 45 8.27 -14.12 -5.26
C ASP A 45 8.46 -12.75 -5.91
N PHE A 46 9.53 -12.04 -5.56
CA PHE A 46 9.94 -10.80 -6.20
C PHE A 46 11.45 -10.72 -6.26
N HIS A 47 11.97 -9.95 -7.21
CA HIS A 47 13.40 -9.85 -7.41
C HIS A 47 14.09 -9.27 -6.14
N PRO A 48 15.26 -9.79 -5.70
CA PRO A 48 15.89 -9.41 -4.44
C PRO A 48 16.15 -7.90 -4.25
N ARG A 49 16.32 -7.16 -5.35
CA ARG A 49 16.45 -5.68 -5.33
C ARG A 49 15.20 -4.95 -4.80
N PHE A 50 14.03 -5.58 -4.82
CA PHE A 50 12.80 -5.01 -4.25
C PHE A 50 12.68 -5.24 -2.74
N ARG A 51 13.36 -6.26 -2.18
CA ARG A 51 13.29 -6.65 -0.76
C ARG A 51 13.38 -5.47 0.22
N PRO A 52 14.34 -4.52 0.10
CA PRO A 52 14.41 -3.40 1.04
C PRO A 52 13.20 -2.45 0.95
N THR A 53 12.59 -2.34 -0.23
CA THR A 53 11.38 -1.53 -0.43
C THR A 53 10.19 -2.21 0.24
N TYR A 54 10.04 -3.52 0.01
CA TYR A 54 8.98 -4.33 0.62
C TYR A 54 9.06 -4.30 2.15
N ASP A 55 10.23 -4.50 2.74
CA ASP A 55 10.38 -4.56 4.21
C ASP A 55 10.03 -3.22 4.88
N ARG A 56 10.35 -2.10 4.25
CA ARG A 56 9.94 -0.78 4.72
C ARG A 56 8.44 -0.57 4.56
N PHE A 57 7.88 -0.96 3.40
CA PHE A 57 6.45 -0.85 3.14
C PHE A 57 5.64 -1.65 4.17
N MET A 58 6.04 -2.88 4.48
CA MET A 58 5.32 -3.72 5.43
C MET A 58 5.22 -3.10 6.82
N LYS A 59 6.25 -2.39 7.29
CA LYS A 59 6.21 -1.70 8.58
C LYS A 59 5.14 -0.61 8.60
N ASP A 60 5.14 0.25 7.58
CA ASP A 60 4.20 1.36 7.50
C ASP A 60 2.79 0.90 7.16
N PHE A 61 2.64 -0.16 6.37
CA PHE A 61 1.34 -0.75 6.10
C PHE A 61 0.71 -1.37 7.36
N LEU A 62 1.51 -2.00 8.23
CA LEU A 62 1.04 -2.45 9.54
C LEU A 62 0.60 -1.29 10.42
N TYR A 63 1.34 -0.18 10.43
CA TYR A 63 0.92 1.07 11.07
C TYR A 63 -0.46 1.50 10.55
N LEU A 64 -0.63 1.65 9.22
CA LEU A 64 -1.88 2.09 8.60
C LEU A 64 -3.08 1.19 8.96
N LYS A 65 -2.88 -0.13 9.04
CA LYS A 65 -3.92 -1.09 9.46
C LYS A 65 -4.30 -0.97 10.93
N SER A 66 -3.38 -0.54 11.79
CA SER A 66 -3.55 -0.51 13.25
C SER A 66 -4.04 0.83 13.79
N THR A 67 -4.05 1.88 12.97
CA THR A 67 -4.40 3.24 13.38
C THR A 67 -5.60 3.78 12.62
N LEU A 68 -6.31 4.74 13.22
CA LEU A 68 -7.43 5.41 12.58
C LEU A 68 -6.94 6.27 11.39
N PRO A 69 -7.66 6.26 10.25
CA PRO A 69 -7.24 6.96 9.05
C PRO A 69 -7.59 8.46 9.09
N ASN A 70 -7.46 9.14 10.23
CA ASN A 70 -8.02 10.47 10.47
C ASN A 70 -6.96 11.58 10.65
N SER A 71 -5.69 11.30 10.35
CA SER A 71 -4.60 12.27 10.45
C SER A 71 -3.94 12.54 9.09
N SER A 72 -3.29 13.71 8.99
CA SER A 72 -2.46 14.07 7.82
C SER A 72 -1.36 13.06 7.63
N ASP A 73 -0.72 12.67 8.72
CA ASP A 73 0.40 11.74 8.70
C ASP A 73 -0.02 10.37 8.15
N TRP A 74 -1.23 9.90 8.47
CA TRP A 74 -1.78 8.66 7.90
C TRP A 74 -1.98 8.79 6.40
N SER A 75 -2.59 9.91 5.96
CA SER A 75 -2.84 10.20 4.54
C SER A 75 -1.54 10.32 3.73
N ASP A 76 -0.58 11.10 4.24
CA ASP A 76 0.71 11.37 3.63
C ASP A 76 1.56 10.11 3.54
N THR A 77 1.51 9.25 4.57
CA THR A 77 2.14 7.92 4.55
C THR A 77 1.58 7.10 3.39
N ALA A 78 0.25 7.07 3.22
CA ALA A 78 -0.39 6.33 2.15
C ALA A 78 -0.01 6.87 0.76
N PHE A 79 -0.03 8.20 0.55
CA PHE A 79 0.39 8.80 -0.71
C PHE A 79 1.87 8.61 -1.02
N THR A 80 2.72 8.67 0.00
CA THR A 80 4.16 8.42 -0.14
C THR A 80 4.41 7.01 -0.68
N TRP A 81 3.74 6.01 -0.11
CA TRP A 81 3.86 4.64 -0.58
C TRP A 81 3.22 4.42 -1.96
N ALA A 82 2.14 5.11 -2.31
CA ALA A 82 1.59 5.10 -3.66
C ALA A 82 2.67 5.49 -4.70
N SER A 83 3.39 6.58 -4.45
CA SER A 83 4.48 7.06 -5.31
C SER A 83 5.67 6.10 -5.35
N ILE A 84 6.17 5.68 -4.17
CA ILE A 84 7.34 4.79 -4.07
C ILE A 84 7.07 3.46 -4.79
N LEU A 85 5.94 2.81 -4.50
CA LEU A 85 5.62 1.50 -5.07
C LEU A 85 5.40 1.59 -6.59
N THR A 86 4.77 2.66 -7.07
CA THR A 86 4.64 2.91 -8.52
C THR A 86 6.00 2.93 -9.21
N HIS A 87 6.98 3.66 -8.67
CA HIS A 87 8.32 3.75 -9.25
C HIS A 87 9.14 2.46 -9.08
N ARG A 88 8.93 1.74 -7.97
CA ARG A 88 9.74 0.58 -7.57
C ARG A 88 9.16 -0.75 -8.06
N ALA A 89 7.94 -0.77 -8.60
CA ALA A 89 7.32 -1.97 -9.19
C ALA A 89 8.16 -2.62 -10.29
N LYS A 90 8.97 -1.85 -11.02
CA LYS A 90 9.91 -2.39 -12.03
C LYS A 90 11.04 -3.26 -11.45
N LEU A 91 11.24 -3.19 -10.13
CA LEU A 91 12.22 -3.98 -9.40
C LEU A 91 11.61 -5.20 -8.73
N ALA A 92 10.28 -5.34 -8.74
CA ALA A 92 9.54 -6.44 -8.15
C ALA A 92 9.58 -7.66 -9.06
#